data_AF-A0A101V950-F1
#
_entry.id   AF-A0A101V950-F1
#
_cell.length_a   1.000
_cell.length_b   1.000
_cell.length_c   1.000
_cell.angle_alpha   90.00
_cell.angle_beta   90.00
_cell.angle_gamma   90.00
#
_symmetry.space_group_name_H-M   'P 1'
#
loop_
_entity.id
_entity.type
_entity.pdbx_description
1 polymer ?
#
loop_
_entity_poly.entity_id
_entity_poly.type
_entity_poly.pdbx_seq_one_letter_code
_entity_poly.pdbx_strand_id
1 'polypeptide(L)'
;MSKLTKLAASVIGVVIIILLITYGSFMGVYYYTSTPEFCSGCHYIKPYVTSWNNSPHQDVNCLQCHEPTGSLGKLHSKSRGLNYYVSDITENYVMPIISASYINNKGCFGCHTGQYPNFPNAVTIKNNQDHLEYLKEDRTCSSCHNDTGHETNIGIDEIFID
;
A
#
# COMPACT_ATOMS: atom_id res chain seq x y z
N MET A 1 -10.54 12.12 47.98
CA MET A 1 -11.14 11.95 46.64
C MET A 1 -12.63 11.68 46.79
N SER A 2 -13.48 12.49 46.16
CA SER A 2 -14.94 12.29 46.17
C SER A 2 -15.33 11.00 45.43
N LYS A 3 -16.49 10.42 45.74
CA LYS A 3 -17.03 9.26 44.99
C LYS A 3 -17.08 9.55 43.48
N LEU A 4 -17.38 10.80 43.11
CA LEU A 4 -17.40 11.28 41.73
C LEU A 4 -16.01 11.20 41.07
N THR A 5 -14.94 11.61 41.76
CA THR A 5 -13.57 11.51 41.21
C THR A 5 -13.09 10.06 41.03
N LYS A 6 -13.50 9.13 41.90
CA LYS A 6 -13.18 7.71 41.74
C LYS A 6 -13.94 7.08 40.57
N LEU A 7 -15.22 7.41 40.42
CA LEU A 7 -16.04 6.95 39.30
C LEU A 7 -15.51 7.48 37.96
N ALA A 8 -15.16 8.77 37.89
CA ALA A 8 -14.56 9.37 36.70
C ALA A 8 -13.23 8.70 36.33
N ALA A 9 -12.35 8.45 37.31
CA ALA A 9 -11.09 7.75 37.06
C ALA A 9 -11.31 6.32 36.54
N SER A 10 -12.28 5.58 37.09
CA SER A 10 -12.63 4.24 36.62
C SER A 10 -13.17 4.26 35.18
N VAL A 11 -14.07 5.20 34.85
CA VAL A 11 -14.60 5.32 33.49
C VAL A 11 -13.50 5.66 32.49
N ILE A 12 -12.63 6.61 32.82
CA ILE A 12 -11.47 6.96 31.98
C ILE A 12 -10.56 5.74 31.79
N GLY A 13 -10.27 4.99 32.86
CA GLY A 13 -9.48 3.77 32.77
C GLY A 13 -10.09 2.73 31.83
N VAL A 14 -11.40 2.49 31.92
CA VAL A 14 -12.12 1.57 31.03
C VAL A 14 -12.05 2.04 29.58
N VAL A 15 -12.28 3.33 29.31
CA VAL A 15 -12.20 3.90 27.96
C VAL A 15 -10.81 3.72 27.37
N ILE A 16 -9.76 4.00 28.14
CA ILE A 16 -8.37 3.82 27.67
C ILE A 16 -8.10 2.35 27.34
N ILE A 17 -8.52 1.42 28.19
CA ILE A 17 -8.33 -0.02 27.94
C ILE A 17 -9.03 -0.44 26.64
N ILE A 18 -10.27 0.02 26.42
CA ILE A 18 -11.01 -0.26 25.18
C ILE A 18 -10.25 0.28 23.97
N LEU A 19 -9.80 1.54 24.02
CA LEU A 19 -9.05 2.16 22.91
C LEU A 19 -7.76 1.40 22.60
N LEU A 20 -7.02 0.95 23.62
CA LEU A 20 -5.80 0.17 23.45
C LEU A 20 -6.08 -1.20 22.82
N ILE A 21 -7.13 -1.90 23.27
CA ILE A 21 -7.55 -3.19 22.70
C ILE A 21 -7.98 -3.02 21.25
N THR A 22 -8.82 -2.02 20.95
CA THR A 22 -9.28 -1.75 19.59
C THR A 22 -8.12 -1.40 18.66
N TYR A 23 -7.21 -0.52 19.10
CA TYR A 23 -6.04 -0.15 18.32
C TYR A 23 -5.09 -1.34 18.08
N GLY A 24 -4.83 -2.14 19.13
CA GLY A 24 -4.00 -3.34 19.02
C GLY A 24 -4.57 -4.36 18.03
N SER A 25 -5.87 -4.63 18.12
CA SER A 25 -6.58 -5.51 17.18
C SER A 25 -6.53 -4.98 15.75
N PHE A 26 -6.78 -3.67 15.55
CA PHE A 26 -6.68 -3.04 14.24
C PHE A 26 -5.28 -3.19 13.65
N MET A 27 -4.23 -2.94 14.43
CA MET A 27 -2.85 -3.07 13.97
C MET A 27 -2.50 -4.51 13.63
N GLY A 28 -2.95 -5.50 14.42
CA GLY A 28 -2.76 -6.91 14.12
C GLY A 28 -3.37 -7.32 12.78
N VAL A 29 -4.64 -6.95 12.55
CA VAL A 29 -5.34 -7.19 11.28
C VAL A 29 -4.65 -6.44 10.13
N TYR A 30 -4.27 -5.19 10.37
CA TYR A 30 -3.55 -4.38 9.39
C TYR A 30 -2.27 -5.08 8.94
N TYR A 31 -1.39 -5.50 9.85
CA TYR A 31 -0.13 -6.15 9.47
C TYR A 31 -0.34 -7.46 8.74
N TYR A 32 -1.27 -8.31 9.21
CA TYR A 32 -1.58 -9.57 8.55
C TYR A 32 -2.07 -9.35 7.10
N THR A 33 -3.03 -8.45 6.92
CA THR A 33 -3.62 -8.13 5.61
C THR A 33 -2.70 -7.27 4.72
N SER A 34 -1.50 -6.93 5.18
CA SER A 34 -0.50 -6.16 4.42
C SER A 34 0.62 -7.04 3.86
N THR A 35 0.52 -8.35 4.03
CA THR A 35 1.54 -9.30 3.57
C THR A 35 1.35 -9.66 2.09
N PRO A 36 2.43 -9.92 1.34
CA PRO A 36 2.34 -10.48 -0.01
C PRO A 36 1.52 -11.78 -0.05
N GLU A 37 1.64 -12.62 0.98
CA GLU A 37 0.90 -13.86 1.12
C GLU A 37 -0.61 -13.61 1.17
N PHE A 38 -1.07 -12.66 1.99
CA PHE A 38 -2.48 -12.29 2.03
C PHE A 38 -2.96 -11.75 0.68
N CYS A 39 -2.18 -10.87 0.04
CA CYS A 39 -2.50 -10.32 -1.28
C CYS A 39 -2.62 -11.41 -2.35
N SER A 40 -1.74 -12.43 -2.30
CA SER A 40 -1.75 -13.55 -3.24
C SER A 40 -2.95 -14.50 -3.10
N GLY A 41 -3.74 -14.34 -2.02
CA GLY A 41 -4.99 -15.06 -1.82
C GLY A 41 -6.11 -14.61 -2.77
N CYS A 42 -6.04 -13.38 -3.30
CA CYS A 42 -6.96 -12.89 -4.32
C CYS A 42 -6.49 -13.34 -5.71
N HIS A 43 -7.33 -14.04 -6.46
CA HIS A 43 -6.95 -14.59 -7.76
C HIS A 43 -6.52 -13.51 -8.76
N TYR A 44 -7.16 -12.34 -8.75
CA TYR A 44 -6.85 -11.21 -9.63
C TYR A 44 -5.58 -10.43 -9.22
N ILE A 45 -5.07 -10.64 -8.00
CA ILE A 45 -3.81 -10.04 -7.51
C ILE A 45 -2.64 -11.03 -7.62
N LYS A 46 -2.91 -12.34 -7.58
CA LYS A 46 -1.90 -13.39 -7.61
C LYS A 46 -0.88 -13.27 -8.77
N PRO A 47 -1.28 -12.95 -10.03
CA PRO A 47 -0.32 -12.72 -11.10
C PRO A 47 0.64 -11.55 -10.81
N TYR A 48 0.14 -10.47 -10.22
CA TYR A 48 0.94 -9.30 -9.83
C TYR A 48 1.93 -9.63 -8.71
N VAL A 49 1.53 -10.42 -7.70
CA VAL A 49 2.45 -10.89 -6.65
C VAL A 49 3.53 -11.79 -7.25
N THR A 50 3.17 -12.64 -8.21
CA THR A 50 4.12 -13.52 -8.89
C THR A 50 5.15 -12.71 -9.69
N SER A 51 4.69 -11.69 -10.41
CA SER A 51 5.57 -10.79 -11.15
C SER A 51 6.45 -9.93 -10.23
N TRP A 52 5.88 -9.42 -9.13
CA TRP A 52 6.62 -8.70 -8.08
C TRP A 52 7.76 -9.53 -7.48
N ASN A 53 7.52 -10.82 -7.26
CA ASN A 53 8.52 -11.75 -6.76
C ASN A 53 9.69 -11.98 -7.73
N ASN A 54 9.56 -11.58 -9.00
CA ASN A 54 10.63 -11.61 -10.00
C ASN A 54 11.20 -10.21 -10.30
N SER A 55 10.71 -9.17 -9.61
CA SER A 55 11.11 -7.78 -9.83
C SER A 55 12.31 -7.38 -8.98
N PRO A 56 13.01 -6.28 -9.31
CA PRO A 56 14.03 -5.70 -8.44
C PRO A 56 13.52 -5.29 -7.03
N HIS A 57 12.20 -5.23 -6.83
CA HIS A 57 11.55 -4.84 -5.58
C HIS A 57 10.93 -6.03 -4.81
N GLN A 58 11.30 -7.27 -5.12
CA GLN A 58 10.80 -8.49 -4.46
C GLN A 58 10.98 -8.51 -2.92
N ASP A 59 11.90 -7.72 -2.38
CA ASP A 59 12.14 -7.61 -0.93
C ASP A 59 11.44 -6.38 -0.31
N VAL A 60 10.65 -5.65 -1.10
CA VAL A 60 9.92 -4.44 -0.69
C VAL A 60 8.44 -4.76 -0.61
N ASN A 61 7.87 -4.64 0.59
CA ASN A 61 6.45 -4.91 0.83
C ASN A 61 5.54 -4.08 -0.09
N CYS A 62 4.47 -4.70 -0.60
CA CYS A 62 3.51 -4.11 -1.55
C CYS A 62 3.01 -2.72 -1.12
N LEU A 63 2.76 -2.52 0.19
CA LEU A 63 2.23 -1.27 0.70
C LEU A 63 3.24 -0.13 0.70
N GLN A 64 4.55 -0.38 0.56
CA GLN A 64 5.52 0.71 0.37
C GLN A 64 5.25 1.50 -0.92
N CYS A 65 4.64 0.87 -1.92
CA CYS A 65 4.22 1.51 -3.16
C CYS A 65 2.70 1.77 -3.18
N HIS A 66 1.89 0.82 -2.70
CA HIS A 66 0.43 0.87 -2.85
C HIS A 66 -0.31 1.58 -1.71
N GLU A 67 0.37 2.00 -0.64
CA GLU A 67 -0.24 2.73 0.47
C GLU A 67 0.18 4.21 0.49
N PRO A 68 -0.78 5.15 0.63
CA PRO A 68 -0.43 6.54 0.91
C PRO A 68 0.32 6.65 2.24
N THR A 69 1.24 7.61 2.37
CA THR A 69 1.97 7.80 3.63
C THR A 69 1.05 8.23 4.79
N GLY A 70 1.33 7.74 6.00
CA GLY A 70 0.68 8.17 7.24
C GLY A 70 -0.51 7.31 7.68
N SER A 71 -1.08 7.60 8.85
CA SER A 71 -2.15 6.80 9.47
C SER A 71 -3.45 6.77 8.65
N LEU A 72 -3.82 7.90 8.03
CA LEU A 72 -4.97 7.96 7.12
C LEU A 72 -4.73 7.14 5.85
N GLY A 73 -3.47 7.06 5.40
CA GLY A 73 -3.08 6.21 4.28
C GLY A 73 -3.31 4.72 4.55
N LYS A 74 -3.03 4.27 5.78
CA LYS A 74 -3.38 2.92 6.23
C LYS A 74 -4.87 2.62 6.14
N LEU A 75 -5.71 3.57 6.57
CA LEU A 75 -7.15 3.38 6.48
C LEU A 75 -7.61 3.35 5.02
N HIS A 76 -7.08 4.24 4.19
CA HIS A 76 -7.38 4.31 2.77
C HIS A 76 -6.98 3.04 2.00
N SER A 77 -5.79 2.50 2.26
CA SER A 77 -5.33 1.26 1.60
C SER A 77 -6.23 0.09 1.95
N LYS A 78 -6.66 -0.03 3.21
CA LYS A 78 -7.57 -1.08 3.67
C LYS A 78 -9.01 -0.89 3.18
N SER A 79 -9.53 0.34 3.12
CA SER A 79 -10.84 0.59 2.54
C SER A 79 -10.88 0.26 1.05
N ARG A 80 -9.80 0.56 0.31
CA ARG A 80 -9.66 0.19 -1.10
C ARG A 80 -9.61 -1.34 -1.28
N GLY A 81 -8.82 -2.04 -0.46
CA GLY A 81 -8.78 -3.51 -0.50
C GLY A 81 -10.14 -4.15 -0.21
N LEU A 82 -10.89 -3.61 0.76
CA LEU A 82 -12.25 -4.04 1.04
C LEU A 82 -13.19 -3.76 -0.14
N ASN A 83 -13.05 -2.61 -0.80
CA ASN A 83 -13.83 -2.30 -1.99
C ASN A 83 -13.56 -3.30 -3.14
N TYR A 84 -12.30 -3.68 -3.37
CA TYR A 84 -11.99 -4.73 -4.36
C TYR A 84 -12.63 -6.08 -4.01
N TYR A 85 -12.57 -6.49 -2.74
CA TYR A 85 -13.24 -7.71 -2.29
C TYR A 85 -14.75 -7.64 -2.50
N VAL A 86 -15.40 -6.52 -2.14
CA VAL A 86 -16.84 -6.33 -2.33
C VAL A 86 -17.20 -6.33 -3.82
N SER A 87 -16.42 -5.65 -4.67
CA SER A 87 -16.62 -5.64 -6.12
C SER A 87 -16.52 -7.04 -6.72
N ASP A 88 -15.54 -7.85 -6.28
CA ASP A 88 -15.36 -9.23 -6.73
C ASP A 88 -16.57 -10.11 -6.38
N ILE A 89 -16.99 -10.13 -5.11
CA ILE A 89 -18.13 -10.97 -4.67
C ILE A 89 -19.49 -10.50 -5.21
N THR A 90 -19.60 -9.24 -5.63
CA THR A 90 -20.82 -8.69 -6.23
C THR A 90 -20.79 -8.67 -7.75
N GLU A 91 -19.70 -9.17 -8.36
CA GLU A 91 -19.46 -9.13 -9.80
C GLU A 91 -19.58 -7.70 -10.38
N ASN A 92 -19.28 -6.69 -9.56
CA ASN A 92 -19.38 -5.28 -9.91
C ASN A 92 -17.99 -4.69 -10.15
N TYR A 93 -17.38 -5.09 -11.27
CA TYR A 93 -16.07 -4.64 -11.72
C TYR A 93 -16.02 -4.50 -13.25
N VAL A 94 -15.02 -3.75 -13.74
CA VAL A 94 -14.77 -3.58 -15.18
C VAL A 94 -13.43 -4.22 -15.51
N MET A 95 -13.45 -5.09 -16.52
CA MET A 95 -12.26 -5.70 -17.09
C MET A 95 -11.81 -4.92 -18.33
N PRO A 96 -10.51 -4.90 -18.66
CA PRO A 96 -9.39 -5.42 -17.86
C PRO A 96 -9.02 -4.49 -16.70
N ILE A 97 -8.46 -5.06 -15.64
CA ILE A 97 -7.90 -4.31 -14.50
C ILE A 97 -6.52 -3.74 -14.88
N ILE A 98 -6.40 -2.97 -15.99
CA ILE A 98 -5.07 -2.52 -16.52
C ILE A 98 -4.47 -1.36 -15.71
N SER A 99 -5.26 -0.66 -14.89
CA SER A 99 -4.79 0.63 -14.32
C SER A 99 -5.29 0.94 -12.92
N ALA A 100 -5.92 -0.02 -12.24
CA ALA A 100 -6.62 0.26 -10.98
C ALA A 100 -5.67 0.48 -9.77
N SER A 101 -4.37 0.28 -9.92
CA SER A 101 -3.45 0.37 -8.80
C SER A 101 -2.98 1.81 -8.58
N TYR A 102 -3.50 2.44 -7.52
CA TYR A 102 -2.88 3.66 -7.01
C TYR A 102 -1.47 3.33 -6.53
N ILE A 103 -0.49 4.01 -7.12
CA ILE A 103 0.93 4.02 -6.75
C ILE A 103 1.24 5.36 -6.10
N ASN A 104 1.84 5.29 -4.92
CA ASN A 104 2.24 6.46 -4.17
C ASN A 104 3.68 6.86 -4.55
N ASN A 105 3.85 7.95 -5.32
CA ASN A 105 5.17 8.51 -5.64
C ASN A 105 6.02 8.81 -4.39
N LYS A 106 5.40 9.11 -3.24
CA LYS A 106 6.15 9.34 -1.99
C LYS A 106 6.88 8.08 -1.50
N GLY A 107 6.34 6.90 -1.82
CA GLY A 107 7.02 5.63 -1.55
C GLY A 107 8.37 5.55 -2.28
N CYS A 108 8.39 5.94 -3.56
CA CYS A 108 9.61 6.01 -4.36
C CYS A 108 10.63 6.98 -3.74
N PHE A 109 10.20 8.21 -3.40
CA PHE A 109 11.11 9.20 -2.80
C PHE A 109 11.68 8.74 -1.47
N GLY A 110 10.92 7.99 -0.68
CA GLY A 110 11.37 7.41 0.59
C GLY A 110 12.73 6.72 0.44
N CYS A 111 12.84 5.80 -0.51
CA CYS A 111 14.09 5.06 -0.75
C CYS A 111 15.04 5.81 -1.69
N HIS A 112 14.55 6.33 -2.82
CA HIS A 112 15.41 6.86 -3.89
C HIS A 112 16.00 8.25 -3.60
N THR A 113 15.53 8.94 -2.55
CA THR A 113 16.17 10.17 -2.03
C THR A 113 16.91 9.95 -0.71
N GLY A 114 16.88 8.73 -0.16
CA GLY A 114 17.54 8.36 1.09
C GLY A 114 16.82 8.81 2.37
N GLN A 115 15.50 9.04 2.31
CA GLN A 115 14.70 9.37 3.51
C GLN A 115 14.43 8.13 4.39
N TYR A 116 14.41 6.94 3.80
CA TYR A 116 14.27 5.67 4.52
C TYR A 116 15.64 5.03 4.72
N PRO A 117 16.19 5.06 5.96
CA PRO A 117 17.55 4.56 6.22
C PRO A 117 17.66 3.04 6.06
N ASN A 118 16.53 2.33 6.02
CA ASN A 118 16.47 0.86 5.95
C ASN A 118 16.74 0.30 4.55
N PHE A 119 16.93 1.15 3.54
CA PHE A 119 17.18 0.75 2.15
C PHE A 119 18.51 1.33 1.63
N PRO A 120 19.66 0.94 2.21
CA PRO A 120 20.97 1.54 1.87
C PRO A 120 21.42 1.23 0.43
N ASN A 121 20.89 0.16 -0.17
CA ASN A 121 21.25 -0.27 -1.51
C ASN A 121 20.30 0.29 -2.60
N ALA A 122 19.32 1.11 -2.23
CA ALA A 122 18.43 1.73 -3.20
C ALA A 122 19.22 2.68 -4.10
N VAL A 123 19.01 2.57 -5.43
CA VAL A 123 19.54 3.54 -6.39
C VAL A 123 19.04 4.93 -6.01
N THR A 124 19.94 5.92 -5.94
CA THR A 124 19.52 7.28 -5.58
C THR A 124 19.42 8.20 -6.80
N ILE A 125 18.38 9.03 -6.83
CA ILE A 125 18.20 10.10 -7.81
C ILE A 125 18.77 11.44 -7.32
N LYS A 126 19.42 11.45 -6.15
CA LYS A 126 19.98 12.68 -5.57
C LYS A 126 21.03 13.27 -6.51
N ASN A 127 20.98 14.59 -6.69
CA ASN A 127 21.86 15.34 -7.58
C ASN A 127 21.74 14.96 -9.08
N ASN A 128 20.64 14.34 -9.50
CA ASN A 128 20.35 14.08 -10.91
C ASN A 128 19.54 15.24 -11.50
N GLN A 129 20.13 15.99 -12.43
CA GLN A 129 19.50 17.18 -13.01
C GLN A 129 18.31 16.83 -13.92
N ASP A 130 18.38 15.72 -14.65
CA ASP A 130 17.30 15.27 -15.54
C ASP A 130 16.05 14.89 -14.75
N HIS A 131 16.22 14.15 -13.64
CA HIS A 131 15.11 13.82 -12.73
C HIS A 131 14.53 15.08 -12.10
N LEU A 132 15.35 16.08 -11.73
CA LEU A 132 14.84 17.33 -11.19
C LEU A 132 13.92 18.07 -12.18
N GLU A 133 14.24 18.04 -13.48
CA GLU A 133 13.40 18.63 -14.52
C GLU A 133 12.05 17.91 -14.63
N TYR A 134 12.06 16.57 -14.75
CA TYR A 134 10.82 15.79 -14.81
C TYR A 134 9.95 15.93 -13.56
N LEU A 135 10.55 16.05 -12.38
CA LEU A 135 9.84 16.24 -11.12
C LEU A 135 9.20 17.63 -11.01
N LYS A 136 9.79 18.67 -11.62
CA LYS A 136 9.19 20.02 -11.68
C LYS A 136 7.96 20.09 -12.59
N GLU A 137 7.81 19.13 -13.49
CA GLU A 137 6.66 18.98 -14.38
C GLU A 137 5.60 18.02 -13.82
N ASP A 138 5.69 17.68 -12.53
CA ASP A 138 4.76 16.77 -11.84
C ASP A 138 4.66 15.36 -12.47
N ARG A 139 5.70 14.90 -13.19
CA ARG A 139 5.71 13.54 -13.74
C ARG A 139 5.83 12.50 -12.63
N THR A 140 5.07 11.42 -12.75
CA THR A 140 5.12 10.31 -11.79
C THR A 140 6.30 9.39 -12.09
N CYS A 141 6.86 8.74 -11.06
CA CYS A 141 7.97 7.81 -11.26
C CYS A 141 7.57 6.66 -12.20
N SER A 142 6.35 6.16 -12.02
CA SER A 142 5.77 5.07 -12.79
C SER A 142 5.42 5.42 -14.24
N SER A 143 5.46 6.70 -14.66
CA SER A 143 5.23 7.04 -16.07
C SER A 143 6.39 6.62 -16.97
N CYS A 144 7.60 6.48 -16.40
CA CYS A 144 8.79 6.00 -17.10
C CYS A 144 9.28 4.66 -16.55
N HIS A 145 9.18 4.44 -15.24
CA HIS A 145 9.58 3.20 -14.57
C HIS A 145 8.36 2.31 -14.29
N ASN A 146 7.62 1.98 -15.35
CA ASN A 146 6.30 1.35 -15.27
C ASN A 146 6.33 -0.15 -14.88
N ASP A 147 7.46 -0.82 -15.04
CA ASP A 147 7.68 -2.25 -14.78
C ASP A 147 8.46 -2.53 -13.48
N THR A 148 8.68 -1.49 -12.67
CA THR A 148 9.55 -1.52 -11.48
C THR A 148 9.15 -2.57 -10.44
N GLY A 149 7.84 -2.74 -10.24
CA GLY A 149 7.28 -3.59 -9.18
C GLY A 149 6.56 -4.82 -9.70
N HIS A 150 6.23 -4.86 -10.99
CA HIS A 150 5.63 -5.99 -11.70
C HIS A 150 5.62 -5.65 -13.19
N GLU A 151 5.51 -6.65 -14.05
CA GLU A 151 5.36 -6.50 -15.50
C GLU A 151 4.17 -5.60 -15.84
N THR A 152 4.27 -4.94 -17.00
CA THR A 152 3.16 -4.21 -17.59
C THR A 152 2.32 -5.18 -18.41
N ASN A 153 1.00 -4.95 -18.48
CA ASN A 153 0.05 -5.71 -19.31
C ASN A 153 -0.35 -7.11 -18.83
N ILE A 154 -0.14 -7.43 -17.54
CA ILE A 154 -0.65 -8.67 -16.95
C ILE A 154 -2.17 -8.75 -17.13
N GLY A 155 -2.65 -9.83 -17.77
CA GLY A 155 -4.08 -10.08 -18.02
C GLY A 155 -4.68 -9.34 -19.22
N ILE A 156 -3.87 -8.63 -20.04
CA ILE A 156 -4.36 -8.04 -21.30
C ILE A 156 -4.78 -9.13 -22.29
N ASP A 157 -3.99 -10.19 -22.42
CA ASP A 157 -4.26 -11.25 -23.40
C ASP A 157 -5.60 -11.96 -23.15
N GLU A 158 -6.09 -12.00 -21.91
CA GLU A 158 -7.38 -12.59 -21.54
C GLU A 158 -8.60 -11.88 -22.15
N ILE A 159 -8.41 -10.67 -22.70
CA ILE A 159 -9.50 -9.84 -23.26
C ILE A 159 -9.32 -9.55 -24.74
N PHE A 160 -8.08 -9.54 -25.23
CA PHE A 160 -7.77 -9.14 -26.60
C PHE A 160 -7.39 -10.30 -27.52
N ILE A 161 -7.12 -11.49 -26.98
CA ILE A 161 -6.80 -12.69 -27.77
C ILE A 161 -7.98 -13.66 -27.67
N ASP A 162 -9.02 -13.38 -28.46
CA ASP A 162 -10.01 -14.36 -28.92
C ASP A 162 -9.56 -14.96 -30.27
#